data_AF-A0A954A159-F1
#
_entry.id   AF-A0A954A159-F1
#
_cell.length_a   1.000
_cell.length_b   1.000
_cell.length_c   1.000
_cell.angle_alpha   90.00
_cell.angle_beta   90.00
_cell.angle_gamma   90.00
#
_symmetry.space_group_name_H-M   'P 1'
#
loop_
_entity.id
_entity.type
_entity.pdbx_description
1 polymer ?
#
loop_
_entity_poly.entity_id
_entity_poly.type
_entity_poly.pdbx_seq_one_letter_code
_entity_poly.pdbx_strand_id
1 'polypeptide(L)'
;MGLRLAAHGASRCVFGLNATALLLAAVSSPAQGKPKPDTPPTVDARLVELRKLCFDKAAKHDAAALEILTDLNKRFAKLSPAERSAVARTTGELLRSPRCRRPAKSDQLFRAIVRLLGCAGKQGGNELWGAFQLHRSTKKFHGKEWLPLRGQMLEQLGQTKDERHIKNLMAVARHDTEPVLMARAGAALRHFKDSTH
;
A
#
# COMPACT_ATOMS: atom_id res chain seq x y z
N MET A 1 7.13 34.97 -30.05
CA MET A 1 7.16 34.27 -31.36
C MET A 1 8.60 33.85 -31.61
N GLY A 2 8.87 32.55 -31.62
CA GLY A 2 10.22 32.02 -31.82
C GLY A 2 10.11 30.54 -32.16
N LEU A 3 9.73 30.26 -33.42
CA LEU A 3 9.78 28.93 -34.00
C LEU A 3 11.23 28.47 -34.09
N ARG A 4 11.54 27.27 -33.57
CA ARG A 4 12.68 26.48 -34.04
C ARG A 4 12.20 25.07 -34.37
N LEU A 5 12.32 24.79 -35.66
CA LEU A 5 12.04 23.57 -36.40
C LEU A 5 13.32 22.71 -36.47
N ALA A 6 13.15 21.44 -36.83
CA ALA A 6 14.16 20.43 -37.22
C ALA A 6 14.91 19.74 -36.04
N ALA A 7 15.24 18.44 -36.11
CA ALA A 7 15.43 17.60 -37.28
C ALA A 7 15.11 16.11 -36.99
N HIS A 8 14.70 15.42 -38.05
CA HIS A 8 14.64 13.98 -38.18
C HIS A 8 16.04 13.36 -38.06
N GLY A 9 16.13 12.24 -37.35
CA GLY A 9 17.27 11.32 -37.40
C GLY A 9 16.78 9.89 -37.58
N ALA A 10 16.74 9.43 -38.83
CA ALA A 10 16.55 8.04 -39.21
C ALA A 10 17.91 7.36 -39.45
N SER A 11 17.92 6.02 -39.48
CA SER A 11 19.04 5.09 -39.80
C SER A 11 19.70 4.46 -38.57
N ARG A 12 19.97 3.15 -38.48
CA ARG A 12 20.02 2.07 -39.49
C ARG A 12 19.92 0.70 -38.78
N CYS A 13 19.31 -0.26 -39.46
CA CYS A 13 19.47 -1.69 -39.22
C CYS A 13 20.93 -2.11 -39.47
N VAL A 14 21.50 -2.98 -38.63
CA VAL A 14 22.56 -3.90 -39.03
C VAL A 14 22.31 -5.26 -38.37
N PHE A 15 22.11 -6.24 -39.25
CA PHE A 15 22.10 -7.67 -38.98
C PHE A 15 23.45 -8.13 -38.40
N GLY A 16 23.40 -9.01 -37.41
CA GLY A 16 24.58 -9.68 -36.86
C GLY A 16 24.23 -11.10 -36.46
N LEU A 17 24.06 -11.96 -37.45
CA LEU A 17 23.99 -13.42 -37.32
C LEU A 17 25.41 -13.92 -36.97
N ASN A 18 25.61 -14.48 -35.78
CA ASN A 18 26.79 -15.30 -35.48
C ASN A 18 26.37 -16.48 -34.61
N ALA A 19 26.15 -17.61 -35.29
CA ALA A 19 26.32 -18.94 -34.71
C ALA A 19 27.82 -19.15 -34.47
N THR A 20 28.23 -19.73 -33.34
CA THR A 20 29.34 -20.72 -33.20
C THR A 20 29.50 -21.12 -31.71
N ALA A 21 29.84 -22.40 -31.51
CA ALA A 21 30.46 -23.02 -30.33
C ALA A 21 29.55 -23.46 -29.17
N LEU A 22 29.02 -24.67 -29.37
CA LEU A 22 28.79 -25.68 -28.35
C LEU A 22 30.09 -25.92 -27.56
N LEU A 23 30.10 -25.59 -26.27
CA LEU A 23 31.16 -25.97 -25.32
C LEU A 23 30.51 -26.71 -24.16
N LEU A 24 30.65 -28.04 -24.18
CA LEU A 24 30.37 -28.91 -23.04
C LEU A 24 31.37 -28.60 -21.94
N ALA A 25 30.95 -27.81 -20.95
CA ALA A 25 31.61 -27.71 -19.67
C ALA A 25 30.74 -28.43 -18.63
N ALA A 26 31.10 -29.68 -18.32
CA ALA A 26 30.60 -30.41 -17.17
C ALA A 26 31.14 -29.74 -15.90
N VAL A 27 30.41 -28.76 -15.38
CA VAL A 27 30.61 -28.24 -14.03
C VAL A 27 29.95 -29.21 -13.06
N SER A 28 30.79 -29.95 -12.35
CA SER A 28 30.48 -30.65 -11.12
C SER A 28 29.78 -29.68 -10.17
N SER A 29 28.46 -29.81 -10.05
CA SER A 29 27.68 -29.06 -9.06
C SER A 29 28.06 -29.57 -7.66
N PRO A 30 28.55 -28.72 -6.74
CA PRO A 30 28.61 -29.10 -5.34
C PRO A 30 27.18 -29.37 -4.89
N ALA A 31 26.99 -30.48 -4.17
CA ALA A 31 25.74 -30.92 -3.60
C ALA A 31 25.03 -29.74 -2.91
N GLN A 32 24.05 -29.15 -3.62
CA GLN A 32 23.11 -28.22 -3.04
C GLN A 32 22.34 -29.02 -2.00
N GLY A 33 22.62 -28.72 -0.73
CA GLY A 33 21.84 -29.24 0.38
C GLY A 33 20.37 -29.09 0.06
N LYS A 34 19.60 -30.17 0.29
CA LYS A 34 18.14 -30.20 0.12
C LYS A 34 17.56 -28.86 0.59
N PRO A 35 16.81 -28.13 -0.25
CA PRO A 35 16.15 -26.92 0.20
C PRO A 35 15.35 -27.29 1.44
N LYS A 36 15.60 -26.58 2.55
CA LYS A 36 14.80 -26.74 3.76
C LYS A 36 13.33 -26.65 3.32
N PRO A 37 12.45 -27.55 3.79
CA PRO A 37 11.04 -27.47 3.44
C PRO A 37 10.56 -26.05 3.73
N ASP A 38 10.11 -25.37 2.68
CA ASP A 38 9.63 -23.99 2.71
C ASP A 38 8.43 -23.92 3.65
N THR A 39 8.73 -23.78 4.94
CA THR A 39 7.70 -23.43 5.91
C THR A 39 7.26 -22.03 5.53
N PRO A 40 5.97 -21.81 5.21
CA PRO A 40 5.51 -20.51 4.81
C PRO A 40 5.95 -19.48 5.87
N PRO A 41 6.50 -18.33 5.47
CA PRO A 41 7.02 -17.36 6.42
C PRO A 41 5.95 -17.00 7.44
N THR A 42 6.34 -16.92 8.72
CA THR A 42 5.44 -16.49 9.79
C THR A 42 4.92 -15.08 9.50
N VAL A 43 3.76 -14.73 10.05
CA VAL A 43 3.16 -13.39 9.88
C VAL A 43 4.17 -12.31 10.29
N ASP A 44 4.90 -12.51 11.38
CA ASP A 44 5.92 -11.57 11.85
C ASP A 44 7.07 -11.38 10.85
N ALA A 45 7.55 -12.47 10.23
CA ALA A 45 8.58 -12.39 9.21
C ALA A 45 8.09 -11.59 7.98
N ARG A 46 6.85 -11.85 7.54
CA ARG A 46 6.19 -11.08 6.47
C ARG A 46 6.02 -9.60 6.82
N LEU A 47 5.69 -9.27 8.06
CA LEU A 47 5.53 -7.90 8.52
C LEU A 47 6.86 -7.13 8.59
N VAL A 48 7.95 -7.81 8.98
CA VAL A 48 9.29 -7.24 8.93
C VAL A 48 9.74 -7.01 7.49
N GLU A 49 9.51 -7.98 6.61
CA GLU A 49 9.79 -7.86 5.18
C GLU A 49 9.00 -6.70 4.56
N LEU A 50 7.69 -6.62 4.81
CA LEU A 50 6.82 -5.55 4.34
C LEU A 50 7.34 -4.16 4.74
N ARG A 51 7.78 -3.99 5.99
CA ARG A 51 8.36 -2.71 6.46
C ARG A 51 9.62 -2.34 5.69
N LYS A 52 10.51 -3.29 5.42
CA LYS A 52 11.73 -3.04 4.64
C LYS A 52 11.38 -2.58 3.22
N LEU A 53 10.48 -3.29 2.54
CA LEU A 53 10.10 -2.99 1.16
C LEU A 53 9.35 -1.65 1.04
N CYS A 54 8.45 -1.35 1.99
CA CYS A 54 7.68 -0.09 1.98
C CYS A 54 8.53 1.16 2.23
N PHE A 55 9.69 1.02 2.89
CA PHE A 55 10.61 2.12 3.16
C PHE A 55 11.75 2.25 2.13
N ASP A 56 11.79 1.40 1.10
CA ASP A 56 12.71 1.58 -0.02
C ASP A 56 12.35 2.84 -0.82
N LYS A 57 13.17 3.89 -0.77
CA LYS A 57 12.91 5.15 -1.49
C LYS A 57 12.80 4.98 -3.02
N ALA A 58 13.38 3.91 -3.57
CA ALA A 58 13.44 3.68 -5.01
C ALA A 58 12.19 2.98 -5.58
N ALA A 59 11.30 2.45 -4.73
CA ALA A 59 10.10 1.73 -5.15
C ALA A 59 10.36 0.54 -6.08
N LYS A 60 11.56 -0.04 -6.01
CA LYS A 60 11.95 -1.16 -6.87
C LYS A 60 11.20 -2.44 -6.53
N HIS A 61 10.78 -2.56 -5.27
CA HIS A 61 10.16 -3.77 -4.75
C HIS A 61 8.71 -3.57 -4.33
N ASP A 62 8.01 -2.58 -4.91
CA ASP A 62 6.59 -2.33 -4.61
C ASP A 62 5.70 -3.51 -5.02
N ALA A 63 6.05 -4.23 -6.09
CA ALA A 63 5.35 -5.45 -6.50
C ALA A 63 5.43 -6.54 -5.43
N ALA A 64 6.61 -6.80 -4.88
CA ALA A 64 6.79 -7.77 -3.80
C ALA A 64 6.05 -7.34 -2.52
N ALA A 65 6.03 -6.04 -2.20
CA ALA A 65 5.25 -5.53 -1.07
C ALA A 65 3.73 -5.72 -1.29
N LEU A 66 3.24 -5.52 -2.51
CA LEU A 66 1.85 -5.77 -2.88
C LEU A 66 1.46 -7.24 -2.78
N GLU A 67 2.35 -8.15 -3.15
CA GLU A 67 2.14 -9.59 -2.98
C GLU A 67 1.99 -9.96 -1.51
N ILE A 68 2.85 -9.42 -0.64
CA ILE A 68 2.76 -9.65 0.81
C ILE A 68 1.43 -9.11 1.35
N LEU A 69 1.02 -7.89 0.97
CA LEU A 69 -0.26 -7.33 1.41
C LEU A 69 -1.45 -8.15 0.91
N THR A 70 -1.37 -8.66 -0.31
CA THR A 70 -2.41 -9.51 -0.91
C THR A 70 -2.51 -10.84 -0.18
N ASP A 71 -1.39 -11.49 0.14
CA ASP A 71 -1.36 -12.72 0.94
C ASP A 71 -1.92 -12.49 2.34
N LEU A 72 -1.46 -11.44 3.03
CA LEU A 72 -1.95 -11.06 4.35
C LEU A 72 -3.46 -10.81 4.33
N ASN A 73 -3.98 -10.12 3.31
CA ASN A 73 -5.42 -9.87 3.17
C ASN A 73 -6.22 -11.15 2.96
N LYS A 74 -5.74 -12.08 2.11
CA LYS A 74 -6.40 -13.38 1.86
C LYS A 74 -6.45 -14.25 3.12
N ARG A 75 -5.39 -14.19 3.94
CA ARG A 75 -5.26 -15.00 5.16
C ARG A 75 -5.86 -14.32 6.39
N PHE A 76 -6.18 -13.03 6.31
CA PHE A 76 -6.56 -12.20 7.46
C PHE A 76 -7.66 -12.80 8.34
N ALA A 77 -8.71 -13.35 7.74
CA ALA A 77 -9.82 -13.99 8.47
C ALA A 77 -9.42 -15.26 9.24
N LYS A 78 -8.33 -15.93 8.82
CA LYS A 78 -7.80 -17.16 9.43
C LYS A 78 -6.70 -16.89 10.47
N LEU A 79 -6.26 -15.64 10.60
CA LEU A 79 -5.23 -15.25 11.56
C LEU A 79 -5.78 -15.17 12.99
N SER A 80 -4.93 -15.47 13.96
CA SER A 80 -5.26 -15.29 15.37
C SER A 80 -5.56 -13.81 15.69
N PRO A 81 -6.31 -13.50 16.75
CA PRO A 81 -6.56 -12.11 17.15
C PRO A 81 -5.27 -11.29 17.37
N ALA A 82 -4.22 -11.92 17.92
CA ALA A 82 -2.92 -11.29 18.12
C ALA A 82 -2.24 -10.93 16.79
N GLU A 83 -2.21 -11.86 15.84
CA GLU A 83 -1.65 -11.63 14.50
C GLU A 83 -2.45 -10.58 13.73
N ARG A 84 -3.80 -10.62 13.78
CA ARG A 84 -4.65 -9.58 13.16
C ARG A 84 -4.34 -8.19 13.72
N SER A 85 -4.17 -8.10 15.04
CA SER A 85 -3.76 -6.85 15.69
C SER A 85 -2.36 -6.40 15.26
N ALA A 86 -1.40 -7.33 15.14
CA ALA A 86 -0.05 -7.03 14.69
C ALA A 86 -0.02 -6.55 13.23
N VAL A 87 -0.81 -7.18 12.35
CA VAL A 87 -0.97 -6.77 10.95
C VAL A 87 -1.59 -5.37 10.87
N ALA A 88 -2.69 -5.11 11.57
CA ALA A 88 -3.34 -3.80 11.58
C ALA A 88 -2.39 -2.70 12.09
N ARG A 89 -1.73 -2.92 13.24
CA ARG A 89 -0.80 -1.95 13.81
C ARG A 89 0.39 -1.68 12.90
N THR A 90 1.01 -2.72 12.34
CA THR A 90 2.18 -2.56 11.46
C THR A 90 1.81 -1.85 10.17
N THR A 91 0.67 -2.18 9.58
CA THR A 91 0.20 -1.54 8.33
C THR A 91 -0.23 -0.09 8.57
N GLY A 92 -0.83 0.23 9.71
CA GLY A 92 -1.10 1.60 10.15
C GLY A 92 0.17 2.42 10.38
N GLU A 93 1.22 1.81 10.95
CA GLU A 93 2.54 2.43 11.13
C GLU A 93 3.15 2.86 9.78
N LEU A 94 2.97 2.07 8.72
CA LEU A 94 3.48 2.41 7.38
C LEU A 94 2.87 3.71 6.84
N LEU A 95 1.57 3.95 7.09
CA LEU A 95 0.90 5.19 6.69
C LEU A 95 1.33 6.38 7.53
N ARG A 96 1.64 6.15 8.82
CA ARG A 96 2.06 7.19 9.77
C ARG A 96 3.54 7.53 9.71
N SER A 97 4.35 6.66 9.13
CA SER A 97 5.80 6.81 9.16
C SER A 97 6.27 8.07 8.43
N PRO A 98 7.23 8.84 9.00
CA PRO A 98 7.89 9.92 8.28
C PRO A 98 8.75 9.42 7.11
N ARG A 99 8.98 8.10 7.00
CA ARG A 99 9.61 7.46 5.84
C ARG A 99 8.63 7.12 4.72
N CYS A 100 7.32 7.31 4.93
CA CYS A 100 6.30 7.14 3.92
C CYS A 100 6.61 8.00 2.68
N ARG A 101 6.67 7.37 1.51
CA ARG A 101 6.98 7.99 0.22
C ARG A 101 5.77 8.77 -0.29
N ARG A 102 5.98 9.74 -1.19
CA ARG A 102 4.86 10.45 -1.83
C ARG A 102 3.98 9.47 -2.64
N PRO A 103 2.64 9.62 -2.65
CA PRO A 103 1.75 8.66 -3.30
C PRO A 103 2.04 8.50 -4.79
N ALA A 104 2.48 9.55 -5.49
CA ALA A 104 2.80 9.50 -6.91
C ALA A 104 3.78 8.38 -7.31
N LYS A 105 4.62 7.90 -6.39
CA LYS A 105 5.57 6.81 -6.65
C LYS A 105 5.04 5.41 -6.27
N SER A 106 4.02 5.34 -5.42
CA SER A 106 3.61 4.09 -4.74
C SER A 106 2.10 4.06 -4.44
N ASP A 107 1.27 4.67 -5.29
CA ASP A 107 -0.15 4.85 -5.05
C ASP A 107 -0.83 3.51 -4.78
N GLN A 108 -0.62 2.51 -5.66
CA GLN A 108 -1.19 1.17 -5.53
C GLN A 108 -0.86 0.51 -4.18
N LEU A 109 0.38 0.64 -3.72
CA LEU A 109 0.82 0.10 -2.44
C LEU A 109 0.05 0.72 -1.27
N PHE A 110 -0.05 2.05 -1.23
CA PHE A 110 -0.81 2.71 -0.17
C PHE A 110 -2.30 2.39 -0.22
N ARG A 111 -2.88 2.27 -1.41
CA ARG A 111 -4.27 1.84 -1.57
C ARG A 111 -4.50 0.43 -1.02
N ALA A 112 -3.56 -0.50 -1.25
CA ALA A 112 -3.63 -1.85 -0.73
C ALA A 112 -3.52 -1.86 0.81
N ILE A 113 -2.63 -1.05 1.38
CA ILE A 113 -2.50 -0.88 2.84
C ILE A 113 -3.82 -0.36 3.45
N VAL A 114 -4.38 0.71 2.88
CA VAL A 114 -5.63 1.31 3.38
C VAL A 114 -6.81 0.33 3.26
N ARG A 115 -6.86 -0.48 2.19
CA ARG A 115 -7.87 -1.54 2.02
C ARG A 115 -7.73 -2.66 3.07
N LEU A 116 -6.50 -3.13 3.32
CA LEU A 116 -6.24 -4.14 4.34
C LEU A 116 -6.68 -3.66 5.73
N LEU A 117 -6.43 -2.39 6.05
CA LEU A 117 -6.93 -1.79 7.29
C LEU A 117 -8.46 -1.69 7.33
N GLY A 118 -9.12 -1.38 6.21
CA GLY A 118 -10.59 -1.39 6.13
C GLY A 118 -11.19 -2.76 6.51
N CYS A 119 -10.54 -3.85 6.11
CA CYS A 119 -10.92 -5.22 6.46
C CYS A 119 -10.59 -5.61 7.92
N ALA A 120 -9.76 -4.83 8.63
CA ALA A 120 -9.28 -5.17 9.97
C ALA A 120 -10.24 -4.77 11.12
N GLY A 121 -11.45 -4.31 10.80
CA GLY A 121 -12.47 -3.94 11.78
C GLY A 121 -12.00 -2.83 12.72
N LYS A 122 -12.37 -2.91 14.01
CA LYS A 122 -12.07 -1.88 15.03
C LYS A 122 -10.58 -1.51 15.13
N GLN A 123 -9.68 -2.48 14.99
CA GLN A 123 -8.23 -2.21 15.04
C GLN A 123 -7.78 -1.45 13.80
N GLY A 124 -8.27 -1.83 12.63
CA GLY A 124 -8.06 -1.11 11.39
C GLY A 124 -8.60 0.32 11.43
N GLY A 125 -9.77 0.52 12.05
CA GLY A 125 -10.38 1.84 12.21
C GLY A 125 -9.53 2.80 13.01
N ASN A 126 -9.01 2.35 14.16
CA ASN A 126 -8.09 3.15 14.99
C ASN A 126 -6.86 3.60 14.19
N GLU A 127 -6.26 2.67 13.45
CA GLU A 127 -5.06 2.91 12.67
C GLU A 127 -5.31 3.83 11.46
N LEU A 128 -6.43 3.66 10.75
CA LEU A 128 -6.86 4.54 9.67
C LEU A 128 -7.12 5.96 10.15
N TRP A 129 -7.85 6.11 11.25
CA TRP A 129 -8.14 7.43 11.81
C TRP A 129 -6.87 8.12 12.31
N GLY A 130 -5.98 7.39 12.98
CA GLY A 130 -4.69 7.89 13.41
C GLY A 130 -3.82 8.34 12.22
N ALA A 131 -3.81 7.57 11.13
CA ALA A 131 -3.10 7.94 9.90
C ALA A 131 -3.70 9.19 9.24
N PHE A 132 -5.04 9.25 9.11
CA PHE A 132 -5.74 10.40 8.55
C PHE A 132 -5.43 11.69 9.34
N GLN A 133 -5.49 11.63 10.68
CA GLN A 133 -5.21 12.79 11.52
C GLN A 133 -3.77 13.26 11.41
N LEU A 134 -2.80 12.34 11.38
CA LEU A 134 -1.41 12.71 11.16
C LEU A 134 -1.21 13.37 9.78
N HIS A 135 -1.88 12.83 8.75
CA HIS A 135 -1.82 13.40 7.40
C HIS A 135 -2.44 14.79 7.34
N ARG A 136 -3.47 15.05 8.15
CA ARG A 136 -4.11 16.35 8.27
C ARG A 136 -3.31 17.35 9.09
N SER A 137 -2.52 16.93 10.08
CA SER A 137 -1.76 17.85 10.94
C SER A 137 -0.33 18.13 10.45
N THR A 138 0.25 17.23 9.67
CA THR A 138 1.66 17.34 9.26
C THR A 138 1.82 17.95 7.88
N LYS A 139 2.62 19.04 7.77
CA LYS A 139 2.91 19.74 6.51
C LYS A 139 3.34 18.81 5.36
N LYS A 140 4.05 17.73 5.68
CA LYS A 140 4.50 16.72 4.70
C LYS A 140 3.35 16.11 3.88
N PHE A 141 2.18 15.96 4.49
CA PHE A 141 1.02 15.25 3.93
C PHE A 141 -0.12 16.20 3.52
N HIS A 142 0.10 17.52 3.62
CA HIS A 142 -0.90 18.54 3.26
C HIS A 142 -1.08 18.73 1.76
N GLY A 143 -0.10 18.30 0.96
CA GLY A 143 -0.14 18.43 -0.50
C GLY A 143 -1.39 17.81 -1.13
N LYS A 144 -1.85 18.40 -2.23
CA LYS A 144 -3.03 17.91 -2.99
C LYS A 144 -2.84 16.48 -3.49
N GLU A 145 -1.60 16.04 -3.69
CA GLU A 145 -1.27 14.67 -4.08
C GLU A 145 -1.65 13.62 -3.01
N TRP A 146 -1.83 14.03 -1.76
CA TRP A 146 -2.27 13.16 -0.66
C TRP A 146 -3.78 13.13 -0.48
N LEU A 147 -4.53 14.05 -1.11
CA LEU A 147 -6.00 14.10 -1.01
C LEU A 147 -6.67 12.78 -1.42
N PRO A 148 -6.29 12.12 -2.54
CA PRO A 148 -6.90 10.85 -2.92
C PRO A 148 -6.69 9.76 -1.86
N LEU A 149 -5.50 9.70 -1.27
CA LEU A 149 -5.19 8.72 -0.22
C LEU A 149 -5.98 9.02 1.07
N ARG A 150 -6.02 10.29 1.51
CA ARG A 150 -6.83 10.73 2.66
C ARG A 150 -8.32 10.42 2.47
N GLY A 151 -8.84 10.69 1.28
CA GLY A 151 -10.23 10.35 0.93
C GLY A 151 -10.50 8.84 1.00
N GLN A 152 -9.55 8.02 0.50
CA GLN A 152 -9.66 6.57 0.60
C GLN A 152 -9.58 6.07 2.05
N MET A 153 -8.76 6.69 2.91
CA MET A 153 -8.72 6.36 4.34
C MET A 153 -10.10 6.57 5.00
N LEU A 154 -10.78 7.68 4.70
CA LEU A 154 -12.12 7.96 5.22
C LEU A 154 -13.15 6.95 4.72
N GLU A 155 -13.11 6.62 3.42
CA GLU A 155 -14.02 5.62 2.83
C GLU A 155 -13.83 4.24 3.47
N GLN A 156 -12.58 3.79 3.62
CA GLN A 156 -12.25 2.51 4.24
C GLN A 156 -12.52 2.52 5.76
N LEU A 157 -12.48 3.68 6.42
CA LEU A 157 -12.91 3.82 7.81
C LEU A 157 -14.37 3.41 7.98
N GLY A 158 -15.24 3.74 7.02
CA GLY A 158 -16.63 3.28 7.02
C GLY A 158 -16.76 1.75 6.93
N GLN A 159 -15.89 1.10 6.15
CA GLN A 159 -15.89 -0.36 5.99
C GLN A 159 -15.50 -1.11 7.26
N THR A 160 -14.78 -0.46 8.18
CA THR A 160 -14.42 -1.06 9.47
C THR A 160 -15.63 -1.27 10.38
N LYS A 161 -16.75 -0.58 10.10
CA LYS A 161 -17.98 -0.56 10.91
C LYS A 161 -17.73 -0.26 12.41
N ASP A 162 -16.68 0.49 12.73
CA ASP A 162 -16.40 0.92 14.09
C ASP A 162 -17.16 2.21 14.43
N GLU A 163 -18.25 2.08 15.17
CA GLU A 163 -19.17 3.17 15.53
C GLU A 163 -18.49 4.33 16.26
N ARG A 164 -17.34 4.08 16.91
CA ARG A 164 -16.53 5.11 17.57
C ARG A 164 -16.08 6.20 16.59
N HIS A 165 -16.06 5.92 15.31
CA HIS A 165 -15.65 6.85 14.26
C HIS A 165 -16.81 7.57 13.57
N ILE A 166 -18.08 7.29 13.91
CA ILE A 166 -19.24 7.99 13.30
C ILE A 166 -19.16 9.49 13.55
N LYS A 167 -18.92 9.92 14.81
CA LYS A 167 -18.78 11.34 15.16
C LYS A 167 -17.65 12.02 14.40
N ASN A 168 -16.53 11.30 14.23
CA ASN A 168 -15.36 11.76 13.50
C ASN A 168 -15.68 11.96 12.00
N LEU A 169 -16.35 11.00 11.37
CA LEU A 169 -16.78 11.09 9.98
C LEU A 169 -17.81 12.21 9.77
N MET A 170 -18.77 12.38 10.69
CA MET A 170 -19.71 13.51 10.65
C MET A 170 -19.01 14.86 10.76
N ALA A 171 -17.99 14.97 11.63
CA ALA A 171 -17.22 16.20 11.77
C ALA A 171 -16.47 16.55 10.48
N VAL A 172 -15.83 15.56 9.83
CA VAL A 172 -15.17 15.76 8.53
C VAL A 172 -16.18 16.09 7.43
N ALA A 173 -17.32 15.39 7.38
CA ALA A 173 -18.36 15.64 6.39
C ALA A 173 -18.96 17.06 6.45
N ARG A 174 -18.97 17.68 7.63
CA ARG A 174 -19.57 19.01 7.86
C ARG A 174 -18.59 20.16 7.88
N HIS A 175 -17.36 19.93 8.34
CA HIS A 175 -16.44 21.01 8.72
C HIS A 175 -15.06 20.92 8.06
N ASP A 176 -14.81 19.94 7.18
CA ASP A 176 -13.55 19.92 6.43
C ASP A 176 -13.54 21.00 5.34
N THR A 177 -12.37 21.53 5.03
CA THR A 177 -12.21 22.57 3.99
C THR A 177 -12.14 21.97 2.59
N GLU A 178 -11.84 20.68 2.48
CA GLU A 178 -11.67 19.98 1.21
C GLU A 178 -12.96 19.25 0.82
N PRO A 179 -13.68 19.70 -0.23
CA PRO A 179 -14.98 19.11 -0.62
C PRO A 179 -14.90 17.61 -0.91
N VAL A 180 -13.76 17.14 -1.42
CA VAL A 180 -13.51 15.72 -1.69
C VAL A 180 -13.50 14.90 -0.39
N LEU A 181 -12.91 15.43 0.69
CA LEU A 181 -12.89 14.74 1.98
C LEU A 181 -14.27 14.75 2.63
N MET A 182 -15.02 15.85 2.51
CA MET A 182 -16.40 15.93 2.97
C MET A 182 -17.27 14.86 2.30
N ALA A 183 -17.19 14.76 0.96
CA ALA A 183 -17.95 13.79 0.19
C ALA A 183 -17.58 12.34 0.54
N ARG A 184 -16.29 12.02 0.69
CA ARG A 184 -15.82 10.68 1.07
C ARG A 184 -16.22 10.30 2.48
N ALA A 185 -16.17 11.23 3.44
CA ALA A 185 -16.67 11.00 4.79
C ALA A 185 -18.19 10.77 4.80
N GLY A 186 -18.95 11.55 4.03
CA GLY A 186 -20.39 11.34 3.85
C GLY A 186 -20.73 9.98 3.22
N ALA A 187 -19.95 9.54 2.23
CA ALA A 187 -20.09 8.21 1.64
C ALA A 187 -19.77 7.10 2.65
N ALA A 188 -18.71 7.26 3.46
CA ALA A 188 -18.33 6.32 4.50
C ALA A 188 -19.43 6.11 5.54
N LEU A 189 -20.20 7.15 5.88
CA LEU A 189 -21.32 7.06 6.82
C LEU A 189 -22.42 6.09 6.35
N ARG A 190 -22.56 5.84 5.05
CA ARG A 190 -23.54 4.88 4.52
C ARG A 190 -23.31 3.46 5.03
N HIS A 191 -22.06 3.08 5.31
CA HIS A 191 -21.72 1.74 5.81
C HIS A 191 -22.23 1.47 7.24
N PHE A 192 -22.62 2.50 7.99
CA PHE A 192 -23.17 2.37 9.35
C PHE A 192 -24.70 2.37 9.41
N LYS A 193 -25.37 2.68 8.29
CA LYS A 193 -26.84 2.62 8.22
C LYS A 193 -27.34 1.18 8.38
N ASP A 194 -26.55 0.22 7.91
CA ASP A 194 -26.87 -1.21 7.97
C ASP A 194 -26.38 -1.90 9.26
N SER A 195 -25.69 -1.17 10.15
CA SER A 195 -25.18 -1.74 11.42
C SER A 195 -26.11 -1.51 12.61
N THR A 196 -27.23 -0.79 12.42
CA THR A 196 -28.28 -0.61 13.45
C THR A 196 -29.34 -1.71 13.30
N HIS A 197 -29.03 -2.91 13.81
CA HIS A 197 -29.98 -4.00 14.03
C HIS A 197 -29.68 -4.69 15.37
#